data_AF-A0A1B6IHA7-F1
#
_entry.id   AF-A0A1B6IHA7-F1
#
_cell.length_a   1.000
_cell.length_b   1.000
_cell.length_c   1.000
_cell.angle_alpha   90.00
_cell.angle_beta   90.00
_cell.angle_gamma   90.00
#
_symmetry.space_group_name_H-M   'P 1'
#
loop_
_entity.id
_entity.type
_entity.pdbx_description
1 polymer ?
#
loop_
_entity_poly.entity_id
_entity_poly.type
_entity_poly.pdbx_seq_one_letter_code
_entity_poly.pdbx_strand_id
1 'polypeptide(L)'
;MAYRGLSRHVDLEACPEPGTRFTLQELIGEGTYGEVYSARDTTTGERCAIKILENVAENIEEIEEEYLVLRDLSLHPNIPKFRGLFLRRGTLPEEDQLWFVMELCTGGSVTDLVQGLKKRGENLREVQIAYILRETVEALVYLHNNHCMHRDIKGHNILLTEEAQVKLVDFGVSSHLSATLGRRNTSVGTPYWMAPEVIACEQQLDSWYDARCDVWSLGITAIELAQGDPPLSDLHPMRALFQIPRNPPPTLERTDCPDLADFVAELLVKDLEQRPFAKELLRHPLMKKGAVCAQKVRAELQAEIKRQRVSGRCHRQPEVTTKHGKLKTDRKEMPRKMYVDDLAVLDILTEDSIVEQLQQRYEMNQIYTYIGDILVAVNPFTNLGMYTPMEQKRYCSQSRSANPPHIFAVADAAYQALMHQRISQSIVISGESGAGKTESGNLLLKQLVFLGKAPNRDLEARILQVNPIMEAFGNAQTGINSNSSRFGKFLELSMTRGGRVTGARLSVYLLE
;
A
#
# COMPACT_ATOMS: atom_id res chain seq x y z
N MET A 1 -6.50 -6.08 -38.85
CA MET A 1 -6.68 -4.70 -38.34
C MET A 1 -7.19 -4.82 -36.91
N ALA A 2 -6.35 -5.36 -36.02
CA ALA A 2 -6.77 -5.65 -34.64
C ALA A 2 -6.82 -4.36 -33.79
N TYR A 3 -6.06 -3.33 -34.17
CA TYR A 3 -5.90 -2.11 -33.35
C TYR A 3 -6.44 -0.82 -33.97
N ARG A 4 -7.11 -0.92 -35.13
CA ARG A 4 -7.54 0.27 -35.88
C ARG A 4 -8.62 1.03 -35.10
N GLY A 5 -8.31 2.27 -34.72
CA GLY A 5 -9.24 3.16 -34.02
C GLY A 5 -9.34 2.94 -32.51
N LEU A 6 -8.54 2.04 -31.92
CA LEU A 6 -8.45 1.87 -30.47
C LEU A 6 -7.73 3.05 -29.79
N SER A 7 -6.76 3.65 -30.48
CA SER A 7 -6.00 4.79 -30.01
C SER A 7 -6.25 6.02 -30.90
N ARG A 8 -6.35 7.19 -30.26
CA ARG A 8 -6.44 8.49 -30.94
C ARG A 8 -5.07 9.10 -31.21
N HIS A 9 -4.03 8.60 -30.54
CA HIS A 9 -2.71 9.22 -30.51
C HIS A 9 -1.57 8.31 -31.00
N VAL A 10 -1.79 7.01 -31.06
CA VAL A 10 -0.81 6.00 -31.46
C VAL A 10 -1.39 5.14 -32.59
N ASP A 11 -0.79 5.21 -33.77
CA ASP A 11 -1.09 4.25 -34.82
C ASP A 11 -0.25 2.97 -34.61
N LEU A 12 -0.82 2.05 -33.82
CA LEU A 12 -0.17 0.78 -33.49
C LEU A 12 0.11 -0.08 -34.73
N GLU A 13 -0.72 0.02 -35.77
CA GLU A 13 -0.53 -0.76 -37.01
C GLU A 13 0.60 -0.20 -37.88
N ALA A 14 0.94 1.09 -37.71
CA ALA A 14 2.09 1.73 -38.34
C ALA A 14 3.40 1.56 -37.56
N CYS A 15 3.36 0.96 -36.36
CA CYS A 15 4.56 0.74 -35.57
C CYS A 15 5.50 -0.27 -36.28
N PRO A 16 6.81 0.01 -36.36
CA PRO A 16 7.75 -0.92 -36.96
C PRO A 16 7.86 -2.20 -36.14
N GLU A 17 8.11 -3.33 -36.82
CA GLU A 17 8.47 -4.56 -36.12
C GLU A 17 9.92 -4.49 -35.60
N PRO A 18 10.20 -5.01 -34.39
CA PRO A 18 11.55 -5.01 -33.84
C PRO A 18 12.50 -5.95 -34.59
N GLY A 19 11.99 -7.02 -35.23
CA GLY A 19 12.78 -7.97 -36.02
C GLY A 19 14.03 -8.48 -35.28
N THR A 20 15.19 -8.41 -35.93
CA THR A 20 16.50 -8.76 -35.35
C THR A 20 17.28 -7.54 -34.84
N ARG A 21 16.65 -6.36 -34.82
CA ARG A 21 17.32 -5.11 -34.41
C ARG A 21 17.70 -5.14 -32.94
N PHE A 22 16.89 -5.74 -32.09
CA PHE A 22 17.13 -5.76 -30.65
C PHE A 22 17.40 -7.19 -30.17
N THR A 23 18.55 -7.39 -29.54
CA THR A 23 18.87 -8.63 -28.84
C THR A 23 18.57 -8.44 -27.36
N LEU A 24 17.48 -9.06 -26.87
CA LEU A 24 17.15 -9.08 -25.45
C LEU A 24 18.24 -9.81 -24.66
N GLN A 25 18.59 -9.27 -23.50
CA GLN A 25 19.57 -9.80 -22.57
C GLN A 25 18.88 -10.14 -21.25
N GLU A 26 19.30 -9.54 -20.14
CA GLU A 26 18.78 -9.82 -18.80
C GLU A 26 17.44 -9.11 -18.56
N LEU A 27 16.52 -9.80 -17.87
CA LEU A 27 15.34 -9.19 -17.25
C LEU A 27 15.81 -8.29 -16.10
N ILE A 28 15.53 -6.99 -16.18
CA ILE A 28 16.01 -5.99 -15.21
C ILE A 28 14.88 -5.36 -14.39
N GLY A 29 13.62 -5.62 -14.75
CA GLY A 29 12.47 -5.17 -13.99
C GLY A 29 11.20 -5.90 -14.39
N GLU A 30 10.29 -6.04 -13.44
CA GLU A 30 8.96 -6.59 -13.65
C GLU A 30 7.98 -5.69 -12.90
N GLY A 31 6.94 -5.24 -13.62
CA GLY A 31 5.89 -4.40 -13.07
C GLY A 31 4.51 -4.94 -13.41
N THR A 32 3.48 -4.25 -12.93
CA THR A 32 2.07 -4.65 -13.11
C THR A 32 1.64 -4.79 -14.57
N TYR A 33 2.32 -4.09 -15.48
CA TYR A 33 1.95 -3.95 -16.89
C TYR A 33 2.88 -4.67 -17.87
N GLY A 34 4.08 -5.06 -17.43
CA GLY A 34 5.07 -5.60 -18.33
C GLY A 34 6.43 -5.87 -17.71
N GLU A 35 7.30 -6.45 -18.53
CA GLU A 35 8.68 -6.78 -18.18
C GLU A 35 9.62 -5.80 -18.85
N VAL A 36 10.69 -5.44 -18.16
CA VAL A 36 11.75 -4.59 -18.66
C VAL A 36 13.02 -5.40 -18.83
N TYR A 37 13.51 -5.47 -20.05
CA TYR A 37 14.75 -6.16 -20.39
C TYR A 37 15.85 -5.15 -20.71
N SER A 38 17.07 -5.48 -20.29
CA SER A 38 18.25 -4.91 -20.95
C SER A 38 18.39 -5.53 -22.33
N ALA A 39 18.77 -4.73 -23.32
CA ALA A 39 18.93 -5.20 -24.69
C ALA A 39 20.10 -4.49 -25.38
N ARG A 40 20.59 -5.08 -26.47
CA ARG A 40 21.53 -4.44 -27.38
C ARG A 40 20.85 -4.15 -28.72
N ASP A 41 20.91 -2.90 -29.15
CA ASP A 41 20.51 -2.51 -30.51
C ASP A 41 21.64 -2.92 -31.46
N THR A 42 21.38 -3.87 -32.35
CA THR A 42 22.35 -4.42 -33.29
C THR A 42 22.73 -3.43 -34.38
N THR A 43 21.90 -2.40 -34.62
CA THR A 43 22.19 -1.36 -35.61
C THR A 43 23.16 -0.32 -35.08
N THR A 44 23.02 0.08 -33.81
CA THR A 44 23.86 1.12 -33.19
C THR A 44 24.99 0.55 -32.32
N GLY A 45 24.89 -0.71 -31.89
CA GLY A 45 25.79 -1.34 -30.92
C GLY A 45 25.55 -0.92 -29.48
N GLU A 46 24.65 0.03 -29.23
CA GLU A 46 24.36 0.58 -27.91
C GLU A 46 23.47 -0.34 -27.07
N ARG A 47 23.57 -0.20 -25.75
CA ARG A 47 22.66 -0.85 -24.81
C ARG A 47 21.42 0.02 -24.57
N CYS A 48 20.28 -0.60 -24.44
CA CYS A 48 18.99 0.05 -24.17
C CYS A 48 18.16 -0.76 -23.17
N ALA A 49 17.13 -0.14 -22.62
CA ALA A 49 16.07 -0.82 -21.89
C ALA A 49 14.86 -0.99 -22.82
N ILE A 50 14.22 -2.15 -22.79
CA ILE A 50 13.02 -2.46 -23.54
C ILE A 50 11.93 -2.89 -22.56
N LYS A 51 10.91 -2.04 -22.38
CA LYS A 51 9.69 -2.39 -21.64
C LYS A 51 8.73 -3.06 -22.61
N ILE A 52 8.40 -4.32 -22.34
CA ILE A 52 7.53 -5.17 -23.14
C ILE A 52 6.18 -5.24 -22.44
N LEU A 53 5.15 -4.72 -23.12
CA LEU A 53 3.76 -4.76 -22.68
C LEU A 53 3.00 -5.81 -23.50
N GLU A 54 2.19 -6.60 -22.82
CA GLU A 54 1.25 -7.57 -23.42
C GLU A 54 -0.18 -7.08 -23.23
N ASN A 55 -1.16 -7.81 -23.79
CA ASN A 55 -2.57 -7.46 -23.76
C ASN A 55 -2.79 -6.01 -24.23
N VAL A 56 -2.20 -5.64 -25.36
CA VAL A 56 -2.14 -4.26 -25.88
C VAL A 56 -3.53 -3.61 -25.96
N ALA A 57 -4.55 -4.38 -26.35
CA ALA A 57 -5.93 -3.90 -26.44
C ALA A 57 -6.55 -3.55 -25.07
N GLU A 58 -6.17 -4.25 -24.00
CA GLU A 58 -6.70 -4.03 -22.64
C GLU A 58 -6.02 -2.86 -21.92
N ASN A 59 -4.77 -2.56 -22.28
CA ASN A 59 -3.93 -1.54 -21.63
C ASN A 59 -3.70 -0.31 -22.54
N ILE A 60 -4.60 -0.06 -23.50
CA ILE A 60 -4.39 0.98 -24.52
C ILE A 60 -4.31 2.39 -23.92
N GLU A 61 -5.07 2.67 -22.85
CA GLU A 61 -5.06 3.99 -22.20
C GLU A 61 -3.70 4.28 -21.55
N GLU A 62 -3.14 3.32 -20.81
CA GLU A 62 -1.83 3.45 -20.20
C GLU A 62 -0.70 3.54 -21.24
N ILE A 63 -0.83 2.75 -22.32
CA ILE A 63 0.11 2.78 -23.45
C ILE A 63 0.11 4.16 -24.12
N GLU A 64 -1.07 4.74 -24.36
CA GLU A 64 -1.21 6.07 -24.94
C GLU A 64 -0.54 7.14 -24.08
N GLU A 65 -0.83 7.16 -22.77
CA GLU A 65 -0.27 8.16 -21.86
C GLU A 65 1.25 8.02 -21.74
N GLU A 66 1.77 6.79 -21.57
CA GLU A 66 3.22 6.56 -21.51
C GLU A 66 3.92 6.97 -22.81
N TYR A 67 3.32 6.66 -23.97
CA TYR A 67 3.85 7.08 -25.27
C TYR A 67 3.86 8.59 -25.44
N LEU A 68 2.78 9.28 -25.09
CA LEU A 68 2.68 10.74 -25.23
C LEU A 68 3.75 11.44 -24.37
N VAL A 69 3.89 11.03 -23.11
CA VAL A 69 4.90 11.60 -22.20
C VAL A 69 6.31 11.33 -22.72
N LEU A 70 6.63 10.10 -23.11
CA LEU A 70 7.96 9.76 -23.59
C LEU A 70 8.28 10.43 -24.94
N ARG A 71 7.32 10.55 -25.85
CA ARG A 71 7.49 11.22 -27.14
C ARG A 71 7.78 12.71 -26.96
N ASP A 72 7.01 13.38 -26.09
CA ASP A 72 7.02 14.85 -26.01
C ASP A 72 8.00 15.38 -24.95
N LEU A 73 8.23 14.61 -23.87
CA LEU A 73 8.92 15.09 -22.67
C LEU A 73 10.28 14.42 -22.41
N SER A 74 10.67 13.36 -23.15
CA SER A 74 11.94 12.64 -22.92
C SER A 74 13.23 13.40 -23.25
N LEU A 75 13.13 14.62 -23.76
CA LEU A 75 14.29 15.50 -23.97
C LEU A 75 14.85 16.07 -22.66
N HIS A 76 14.07 16.03 -21.57
CA HIS A 76 14.54 16.47 -20.27
C HIS A 76 15.65 15.54 -19.74
N PRO A 77 16.77 16.07 -19.18
CA PRO A 77 17.90 15.24 -18.74
C PRO A 77 17.52 14.21 -17.67
N ASN A 78 16.51 14.51 -16.84
CA ASN A 78 16.02 13.63 -15.79
C ASN A 78 14.85 12.72 -16.21
N ILE A 79 14.59 12.57 -17.51
CA ILE A 79 13.67 11.57 -18.08
C ILE A 79 14.49 10.67 -19.03
N PRO A 80 14.29 9.34 -19.05
CA PRO A 80 15.02 8.47 -19.98
C PRO A 80 14.76 8.87 -21.42
N LYS A 81 15.84 8.98 -22.22
CA LYS A 81 15.70 9.25 -23.65
C LYS A 81 14.87 8.16 -24.32
N PHE A 82 13.75 8.54 -24.93
CA PHE A 82 12.91 7.63 -25.69
C PHE A 82 13.49 7.41 -27.09
N ARG A 83 13.60 6.14 -27.51
CA ARG A 83 14.20 5.76 -28.80
C ARG A 83 13.17 5.30 -29.82
N GLY A 84 12.00 4.85 -29.38
CA GLY A 84 10.90 4.50 -30.26
C GLY A 84 9.99 3.42 -29.70
N LEU A 85 8.88 3.22 -30.41
CA LEU A 85 7.85 2.23 -30.14
C LEU A 85 7.88 1.18 -31.26
N PHE A 86 7.82 -0.10 -30.90
CA PHE A 86 7.82 -1.21 -31.85
C PHE A 86 6.71 -2.20 -31.50
N LEU A 87 6.03 -2.73 -32.51
CA LEU A 87 5.00 -3.75 -32.33
C LEU A 87 5.54 -5.09 -32.82
N ARG A 88 5.67 -6.07 -31.93
CA ARG A 88 5.98 -7.45 -32.30
C ARG A 88 4.67 -8.22 -32.39
N ARG A 89 4.36 -8.72 -33.58
CA ARG A 89 3.16 -9.52 -33.80
C ARG A 89 3.35 -10.97 -33.38
N GLY A 90 2.38 -11.50 -32.65
CA GLY A 90 2.28 -12.91 -32.32
C GLY A 90 1.52 -13.71 -33.39
N THR A 91 1.22 -14.97 -33.09
CA THR A 91 0.37 -15.80 -33.95
C THR A 91 -1.09 -15.35 -33.83
N LEU A 92 -1.49 -14.97 -32.62
CA LEU A 92 -2.78 -14.42 -32.27
C LEU A 92 -2.61 -12.95 -31.81
N PRO A 93 -3.63 -12.08 -31.97
CA PRO A 93 -3.57 -10.70 -31.48
C PRO A 93 -3.28 -10.60 -29.98
N GLU A 94 -3.69 -11.60 -29.21
CA GLU A 94 -3.51 -11.70 -27.76
C GLU A 94 -2.03 -11.90 -27.38
N GLU A 95 -1.22 -12.40 -28.33
CA GLU A 95 0.22 -12.62 -28.19
C GLU A 95 1.05 -11.43 -28.69
N ASP A 96 0.41 -10.37 -29.18
CA ASP A 96 1.11 -9.18 -29.64
C ASP A 96 1.78 -8.46 -28.46
N GLN A 97 3.01 -8.02 -28.70
CA GLN A 97 3.84 -7.35 -27.71
C GLN A 97 4.21 -5.95 -28.18
N LEU A 98 3.98 -4.96 -27.34
CA LEU A 98 4.40 -3.58 -27.59
C LEU A 98 5.69 -3.28 -26.83
N TRP A 99 6.70 -2.80 -27.56
CA TRP A 99 8.06 -2.61 -27.06
C TRP A 99 8.40 -1.12 -27.00
N PHE A 100 8.55 -0.60 -25.79
CA PHE A 100 9.08 0.74 -25.55
C PHE A 100 10.59 0.67 -25.41
N VAL A 101 11.31 1.26 -26.36
CA VAL A 101 12.79 1.27 -26.35
C VAL A 101 13.27 2.60 -25.80
N MET A 102 14.08 2.56 -24.73
CA MET A 102 14.53 3.75 -24.01
C MET A 102 15.96 3.62 -23.48
N GLU A 103 16.49 4.72 -22.94
CA GLU A 103 17.78 4.77 -22.25
C GLU A 103 17.86 3.75 -21.10
N LEU A 104 18.98 3.02 -21.03
CA LEU A 104 19.23 2.03 -19.99
C LEU A 104 19.83 2.69 -18.74
N CYS A 105 19.12 2.65 -17.63
CA CYS A 105 19.60 3.14 -16.33
C CYS A 105 20.30 2.00 -15.55
N THR A 106 21.62 1.90 -15.69
CA THR A 106 22.41 0.80 -15.11
C THR A 106 22.74 0.99 -13.61
N GLY A 107 22.37 2.10 -12.99
CA GLY A 107 22.55 2.37 -11.57
C GLY A 107 21.52 1.72 -10.66
N GLY A 108 20.41 1.21 -11.21
CA GLY A 108 19.30 0.67 -10.43
C GLY A 108 18.37 1.77 -9.88
N SER A 109 17.39 1.39 -9.08
CA SER A 109 16.51 2.36 -8.41
C SER A 109 17.19 2.97 -7.19
N VAL A 110 16.71 4.13 -6.74
CA VAL A 110 17.19 4.71 -5.49
C VAL A 110 16.73 3.91 -4.27
N THR A 111 15.63 3.15 -4.35
CA THR A 111 15.25 2.18 -3.31
C THR A 111 16.29 1.07 -3.20
N ASP A 112 16.75 0.49 -4.33
CA ASP A 112 17.82 -0.52 -4.33
C ASP A 112 19.10 0.02 -3.70
N LEU A 113 19.47 1.26 -4.03
CA LEU A 113 20.63 1.95 -3.48
C LEU A 113 20.55 2.03 -1.95
N VAL A 114 19.40 2.46 -1.41
CA VAL A 114 19.19 2.60 0.04
C VAL A 114 19.16 1.25 0.74
N GLN A 115 18.48 0.26 0.16
CA GLN A 115 18.42 -1.09 0.71
C GLN A 115 19.82 -1.75 0.73
N GLY A 116 20.63 -1.52 -0.31
CA GLY A 116 22.03 -1.97 -0.37
C GLY A 116 22.93 -1.35 0.70
N LEU A 117 22.68 -0.09 1.07
CA LEU A 117 23.36 0.59 2.19
C LEU A 117 22.89 0.05 3.55
N LYS A 118 21.58 -0.09 3.74
CA LYS A 118 20.96 -0.62 4.96
C LYS A 118 21.46 -2.02 5.32
N LYS A 119 21.63 -2.90 4.33
CA LYS A 119 22.20 -4.24 4.53
C LYS A 119 23.58 -4.23 5.18
N ARG A 120 24.30 -3.10 5.10
CA ARG A 120 25.61 -2.89 5.72
C ARG A 120 25.57 -2.01 6.97
N GLY A 121 24.38 -1.63 7.43
CA GLY A 121 24.19 -0.69 8.55
C GLY A 121 24.55 0.75 8.18
N GLU A 122 24.59 1.09 6.90
CA GLU A 122 24.84 2.44 6.40
C GLU A 122 23.52 3.08 5.93
N ASN A 123 23.48 4.42 5.92
CA ASN A 123 22.35 5.20 5.41
C ASN A 123 22.84 6.24 4.40
N LEU A 124 21.96 6.71 3.52
CA LEU A 124 22.24 7.90 2.73
C LEU A 124 22.43 9.12 3.64
N ARG A 125 23.39 9.96 3.28
CA ARG A 125 23.62 11.27 3.91
C ARG A 125 22.63 12.29 3.36
N GLU A 126 22.30 13.30 4.16
CA GLU A 126 21.39 14.40 3.78
C GLU A 126 21.74 14.99 2.40
N VAL A 127 23.03 15.23 2.11
CA VAL A 127 23.49 15.78 0.81
C VAL A 127 23.25 14.85 -0.38
N GLN A 128 23.26 13.53 -0.18
CA GLN A 128 22.96 12.55 -1.23
C GLN A 128 21.46 12.51 -1.51
N ILE A 129 20.65 12.53 -0.44
CA ILE A 129 19.18 12.63 -0.54
C ILE A 129 18.79 13.94 -1.22
N ALA A 130 19.40 15.06 -0.82
CA ALA A 130 19.17 16.37 -1.40
C ALA A 130 19.45 16.42 -2.91
N TYR A 131 20.54 15.80 -3.37
CA TYR A 131 20.84 15.70 -4.79
C TYR A 131 19.75 14.90 -5.54
N ILE A 132 19.41 13.71 -5.04
CA ILE A 132 18.38 12.86 -5.67
C ILE A 132 17.04 13.60 -5.76
N LEU A 133 16.56 14.14 -4.65
CA LEU A 133 15.29 14.87 -4.59
C LEU A 133 15.30 16.09 -5.49
N ARG A 134 16.39 16.86 -5.55
CA ARG A 134 16.51 18.03 -6.42
C ARG A 134 16.33 17.67 -7.90
N GLU A 135 17.04 16.66 -8.37
CA GLU A 135 16.94 16.23 -9.77
C GLU A 135 15.54 15.68 -10.09
N THR A 136 14.90 14.99 -9.14
CA THR A 136 13.50 14.58 -9.26
C THR A 136 12.55 15.78 -9.31
N VAL A 137 12.77 16.80 -8.49
CA VAL A 137 11.98 18.05 -8.53
C VAL A 137 12.15 18.77 -9.87
N GLU A 138 13.35 18.81 -10.45
CA GLU A 138 13.55 19.39 -11.79
C GLU A 138 12.71 18.66 -12.86
N ALA A 139 12.66 17.32 -12.81
CA ALA A 139 11.77 16.53 -13.67
C ALA A 139 10.29 16.87 -13.43
N LEU A 140 9.85 16.93 -12.16
CA LEU A 140 8.46 17.25 -11.81
C LEU A 140 8.05 18.64 -12.29
N VAL A 141 8.90 19.66 -12.10
CA VAL A 141 8.64 21.01 -12.61
C VAL A 141 8.45 20.99 -14.12
N TYR A 142 9.28 20.23 -14.85
CA TYR A 142 9.16 20.10 -16.29
C TYR A 142 7.85 19.41 -16.71
N LEU A 143 7.47 18.30 -16.05
CA LEU A 143 6.20 17.60 -16.30
C LEU A 143 5.00 18.51 -16.00
N HIS A 144 4.98 19.15 -14.84
CA HIS A 144 3.86 19.99 -14.39
C HIS A 144 3.67 21.23 -15.28
N ASN A 145 4.75 21.86 -15.75
CA ASN A 145 4.68 22.96 -16.71
C ASN A 145 4.11 22.54 -18.08
N ASN A 146 4.27 21.26 -18.44
CA ASN A 146 3.67 20.66 -19.64
C ASN A 146 2.34 19.96 -19.33
N HIS A 147 1.70 20.34 -18.23
CA HIS A 147 0.38 19.85 -17.85
C HIS A 147 0.31 18.33 -17.63
N CYS A 148 1.43 17.69 -17.27
CA CYS A 148 1.51 16.25 -17.01
C CYS A 148 1.73 16.00 -15.51
N MET A 149 0.87 15.18 -14.90
CA MET A 149 1.06 14.65 -13.53
C MET A 149 1.67 13.25 -13.62
N HIS A 150 2.65 12.93 -12.77
CA HIS A 150 3.28 11.61 -12.80
C HIS A 150 2.42 10.53 -12.16
N ARG A 151 1.85 10.80 -10.97
CA ARG A 151 0.94 9.94 -10.18
C ARG A 151 1.52 8.66 -9.57
N ASP A 152 2.82 8.38 -9.73
CA ASP A 152 3.48 7.21 -9.11
C ASP A 152 4.93 7.54 -8.73
N ILE A 153 5.15 8.67 -8.04
CA ILE A 153 6.46 9.04 -7.51
C ILE A 153 6.78 8.17 -6.29
N LYS A 154 7.84 7.37 -6.42
CA LYS A 154 8.40 6.50 -5.38
C LYS A 154 9.86 6.18 -5.70
N GLY A 155 10.63 5.68 -4.73
CA GLY A 155 12.03 5.37 -4.94
C GLY A 155 12.28 4.34 -6.07
N HIS A 156 11.37 3.38 -6.29
CA HIS A 156 11.51 2.40 -7.37
C HIS A 156 11.43 3.01 -8.78
N ASN A 157 10.73 4.14 -8.94
CA ASN A 157 10.56 4.84 -10.21
C ASN A 157 11.59 5.97 -10.41
N ILE A 158 12.51 6.15 -9.47
CA ILE A 158 13.63 7.07 -9.60
C ILE A 158 14.88 6.23 -9.81
N LEU A 159 15.36 6.16 -11.05
CA LEU A 159 16.51 5.36 -11.45
C LEU A 159 17.79 6.21 -11.51
N LEU A 160 18.92 5.52 -11.40
CA LEU A 160 20.25 6.10 -11.58
C LEU A 160 20.93 5.53 -12.84
N THR A 161 21.70 6.35 -13.55
CA THR A 161 22.65 5.89 -14.57
C THR A 161 23.98 5.45 -13.94
N GLU A 162 24.92 4.91 -14.73
CA GLU A 162 26.27 4.59 -14.26
C GLU A 162 27.06 5.84 -13.81
N GLU A 163 26.69 7.00 -14.31
CA GLU A 163 27.23 8.32 -13.98
C GLU A 163 26.44 9.02 -12.86
N ALA A 164 25.59 8.26 -12.15
CA ALA A 164 24.72 8.71 -11.08
C ALA A 164 23.79 9.88 -11.49
N GLN A 165 23.37 9.94 -12.75
CA GLN A 165 22.31 10.84 -13.19
C GLN A 165 20.96 10.26 -12.78
N VAL A 166 20.07 11.11 -12.27
CA VAL A 166 18.73 10.73 -11.83
C VAL A 166 17.78 10.75 -13.03
N LYS A 167 16.98 9.68 -13.18
CA LYS A 167 16.02 9.49 -14.26
C LYS A 167 14.68 9.04 -13.66
N LEU A 168 13.63 9.81 -13.89
CA LEU A 168 12.26 9.49 -13.49
C LEU A 168 11.59 8.63 -14.56
N VAL A 169 11.02 7.49 -14.17
CA VAL A 169 10.48 6.48 -15.09
C VAL A 169 9.05 6.07 -14.73
N ASP A 170 8.43 5.29 -15.62
CA ASP A 170 7.10 4.69 -15.47
C ASP A 170 5.93 5.68 -15.53
N PHE A 171 5.63 6.14 -16.75
CA PHE A 171 4.58 7.12 -17.04
C PHE A 171 3.24 6.47 -17.43
N GLY A 172 3.09 5.15 -17.26
CA GLY A 172 1.89 4.40 -17.64
C GLY A 172 0.61 4.85 -16.93
N VAL A 173 0.75 5.58 -15.83
CA VAL A 173 -0.38 6.09 -15.03
C VAL A 173 -0.43 7.62 -15.01
N SER A 174 0.45 8.26 -15.76
CA SER A 174 0.50 9.71 -15.89
C SER A 174 -0.75 10.23 -16.60
N SER A 175 -1.04 11.53 -16.43
CA SER A 175 -2.22 12.14 -17.03
C SER A 175 -1.98 13.59 -17.44
N HIS A 176 -2.42 13.93 -18.64
CA HIS A 176 -2.48 15.29 -19.14
C HIS A 176 -3.73 16.04 -18.60
N LEU A 177 -3.53 17.22 -17.99
CA LEU A 177 -4.57 18.01 -17.30
C LEU A 177 -5.75 18.44 -18.20
N SER A 178 -5.58 18.46 -19.53
CA SER A 178 -6.66 18.80 -20.48
C SER A 178 -7.66 17.66 -20.71
N ALA A 179 -7.27 16.41 -20.41
CA ALA A 179 -8.14 15.23 -20.48
C ALA A 179 -8.96 14.99 -19.19
N THR A 180 -8.73 15.80 -18.15
CA THR A 180 -9.22 15.56 -16.78
C THR A 180 -10.72 15.81 -16.60
N LEU A 181 -11.37 16.57 -17.48
CA LEU A 181 -12.83 16.77 -17.43
C LEU A 181 -13.63 15.52 -17.83
N GLY A 182 -13.04 14.58 -18.58
CA GLY A 182 -13.73 13.41 -19.14
C GLY A 182 -13.28 12.03 -18.63
N ARG A 183 -12.21 11.94 -17.82
CA ARG A 183 -11.58 10.66 -17.46
C ARG A 183 -11.49 10.48 -15.92
N ARG A 184 -12.65 10.57 -15.27
CA ARG A 184 -12.86 10.56 -13.80
C ARG A 184 -12.48 9.25 -13.07
N ASN A 185 -11.92 8.23 -13.72
CA ASN A 185 -11.85 6.87 -13.17
C ASN A 185 -10.47 6.18 -13.16
N THR A 186 -9.36 6.81 -13.58
CA THR A 186 -8.04 6.12 -13.62
C THR A 186 -7.27 6.28 -12.31
N SER A 187 -7.71 5.54 -11.28
CA SER A 187 -7.01 5.43 -10.00
C SER A 187 -5.92 4.38 -10.10
N VAL A 188 -4.65 4.81 -10.17
CA VAL A 188 -3.49 3.92 -10.12
C VAL A 188 -2.37 4.54 -9.30
N GLY A 189 -1.73 3.73 -8.46
CA GLY A 189 -0.51 4.08 -7.73
C GLY A 189 -0.13 3.01 -6.70
N THR A 190 1.02 3.20 -6.03
CA THR A 190 1.38 2.39 -4.86
C THR A 190 0.86 3.05 -3.57
N PRO A 191 -0.05 2.40 -2.81
CA PRO A 191 -0.82 3.03 -1.73
C PRO A 191 -0.05 3.88 -0.71
N TYR A 192 1.16 3.48 -0.34
CA TYR A 192 1.94 4.15 0.70
C TYR A 192 2.42 5.56 0.30
N TRP A 193 2.53 5.85 -1.00
CA TRP A 193 2.94 7.15 -1.54
C TRP A 193 1.75 8.01 -1.98
N MET A 194 0.53 7.49 -1.94
CA MET A 194 -0.66 8.21 -2.40
C MET A 194 -1.00 9.39 -1.48
N ALA A 195 -1.35 10.51 -2.09
CA ALA A 195 -1.80 11.69 -1.37
C ALA A 195 -3.24 11.51 -0.84
N PRO A 196 -3.61 12.14 0.31
CA PRO A 196 -4.94 12.01 0.89
C PRO A 196 -6.07 12.36 -0.08
N GLU A 197 -5.88 13.41 -0.88
CA GLU A 197 -6.87 13.86 -1.87
C GLU A 197 -7.03 12.88 -3.04
N VAL A 198 -5.98 12.17 -3.44
CA VAL A 198 -6.05 11.13 -4.47
C VAL A 198 -6.90 9.96 -3.95
N ILE A 199 -6.67 9.55 -2.70
CA ILE A 199 -7.46 8.50 -2.03
C ILE A 199 -8.93 8.93 -1.88
N ALA A 200 -9.18 10.20 -1.51
CA ALA A 200 -10.53 10.71 -1.34
C ALA A 200 -11.31 10.78 -2.67
N CYS A 201 -10.65 11.17 -3.77
CA CYS A 201 -11.27 11.20 -5.10
C CYS A 201 -11.66 9.81 -5.62
N GLU A 202 -11.02 8.74 -5.15
CA GLU A 202 -11.47 7.37 -5.47
C GLU A 202 -12.85 7.04 -4.87
N GLN A 203 -13.19 7.66 -3.74
CA GLN A 203 -14.40 7.37 -2.98
C GLN A 203 -15.54 8.33 -3.32
N GLN A 204 -15.24 9.53 -3.84
CA GLN A 204 -16.22 10.60 -4.05
C GLN A 204 -16.16 11.17 -5.46
N LEU A 205 -17.28 11.10 -6.18
CA LEU A 205 -17.42 11.49 -7.60
C LEU A 205 -17.22 12.99 -7.89
N ASP A 206 -17.25 13.86 -6.87
CA ASP A 206 -17.20 15.33 -7.00
C ASP A 206 -15.89 15.97 -6.51
N SER A 207 -14.90 15.16 -6.09
CA SER A 207 -13.60 15.65 -5.60
C SER A 207 -12.58 15.79 -6.75
N TRP A 208 -11.75 16.83 -6.70
CA TRP A 208 -10.68 17.09 -7.69
C TRP A 208 -9.31 17.16 -7.00
N TYR A 209 -8.26 16.82 -7.75
CA TYR A 209 -6.87 17.01 -7.33
C TYR A 209 -6.03 17.49 -8.52
N ASP A 210 -4.83 18.01 -8.23
CA ASP A 210 -3.90 18.51 -9.23
C ASP A 210 -2.48 17.94 -9.03
N ALA A 211 -1.53 18.50 -9.76
CA ALA A 211 -0.13 18.07 -9.80
C ALA A 211 0.59 18.07 -8.43
N ARG A 212 0.01 18.71 -7.40
CA ARG A 212 0.53 18.67 -6.02
C ARG A 212 0.39 17.30 -5.36
N CYS A 213 -0.34 16.35 -5.95
CA CYS A 213 -0.28 14.95 -5.50
C CYS A 213 1.14 14.38 -5.60
N ASP A 214 1.89 14.72 -6.65
CA ASP A 214 3.28 14.28 -6.84
C ASP A 214 4.21 14.87 -5.77
N VAL A 215 3.88 16.06 -5.25
CA VAL A 215 4.64 16.73 -4.17
C VAL A 215 4.51 15.95 -2.86
N TRP A 216 3.32 15.42 -2.54
CA TRP A 216 3.15 14.53 -1.39
C TRP A 216 3.91 13.23 -1.57
N SER A 217 3.78 12.58 -2.73
CA SER A 217 4.48 11.34 -3.04
C SER A 217 6.01 11.52 -2.99
N LEU A 218 6.52 12.69 -3.40
CA LEU A 218 7.93 13.06 -3.21
C LEU A 218 8.31 13.19 -1.72
N GLY A 219 7.43 13.70 -0.87
CA GLY A 219 7.66 13.80 0.58
C GLY A 219 7.75 12.42 1.24
N ILE A 220 6.88 11.49 0.84
CA ILE A 220 6.98 10.08 1.26
C ILE A 220 8.28 9.45 0.74
N THR A 221 8.65 9.71 -0.51
CA THR A 221 9.92 9.25 -1.09
C THR A 221 11.13 9.80 -0.33
N ALA A 222 11.07 11.05 0.16
CA ALA A 222 12.14 11.63 0.97
C ALA A 222 12.32 10.88 2.31
N ILE A 223 11.22 10.47 2.94
CA ILE A 223 11.24 9.61 4.13
C ILE A 223 11.84 8.24 3.79
N GLU A 224 11.37 7.60 2.70
CA GLU A 224 11.89 6.33 2.20
C GLU A 224 13.41 6.39 1.97
N LEU A 225 13.93 7.45 1.35
CA LEU A 225 15.38 7.58 1.11
C LEU A 225 16.19 7.74 2.41
N ALA A 226 15.59 8.33 3.44
CA ALA A 226 16.25 8.59 4.72
C ALA A 226 16.19 7.40 5.67
N GLN A 227 15.08 6.66 5.64
CA GLN A 227 14.73 5.60 6.59
C GLN A 227 14.68 4.22 5.96
N GLY A 228 14.78 4.11 4.63
CA GLY A 228 14.77 2.91 3.78
C GLY A 228 13.41 2.37 3.37
N ASP A 229 12.36 2.68 4.11
CA ASP A 229 11.01 2.21 3.84
C ASP A 229 10.03 3.39 4.00
N PRO A 230 8.94 3.46 3.21
CA PRO A 230 7.95 4.52 3.38
C PRO A 230 7.16 4.31 4.69
N PRO A 231 6.50 5.36 5.21
CA PRO A 231 5.59 5.21 6.34
C PRO A 231 4.52 4.17 6.04
N LEU A 232 4.13 3.39 7.06
CA LEU A 232 3.09 2.37 6.98
C LEU A 232 3.41 1.17 6.07
N SER A 233 4.67 1.00 5.61
CA SER A 233 5.10 -0.14 4.77
C SER A 233 4.82 -1.51 5.40
N ASP A 234 4.82 -1.59 6.73
CA ASP A 234 4.54 -2.82 7.49
C ASP A 234 3.04 -3.15 7.55
N LEU A 235 2.17 -2.23 7.14
CA LEU A 235 0.73 -2.43 7.12
C LEU A 235 0.30 -3.00 5.78
N HIS A 236 -0.76 -3.81 5.78
CA HIS A 236 -1.42 -4.20 4.53
C HIS A 236 -1.85 -2.95 3.74
N PRO A 237 -1.68 -2.88 2.41
CA PRO A 237 -1.92 -1.66 1.61
C PRO A 237 -3.31 -1.04 1.84
N MET A 238 -4.33 -1.88 1.99
CA MET A 238 -5.70 -1.45 2.37
C MET A 238 -5.73 -0.56 3.62
N ARG A 239 -4.98 -0.92 4.65
CA ARG A 239 -4.96 -0.19 5.91
C ARG A 239 -4.23 1.13 5.77
N ALA A 240 -3.17 1.16 4.97
CA ALA A 240 -2.50 2.41 4.63
C ALA A 240 -3.49 3.39 3.97
N LEU A 241 -4.30 2.95 3.01
CA LEU A 241 -5.33 3.79 2.37
C LEU A 241 -6.34 4.37 3.38
N PHE A 242 -6.72 3.63 4.42
CA PHE A 242 -7.61 4.15 5.46
C PHE A 242 -6.93 5.11 6.43
N GLN A 243 -5.65 4.88 6.72
CA GLN A 243 -4.88 5.63 7.70
C GLN A 243 -4.31 6.93 7.15
N ILE A 244 -3.87 6.98 5.89
CA ILE A 244 -3.27 8.18 5.27
C ILE A 244 -4.20 9.41 5.40
N PRO A 245 -5.50 9.34 5.08
CA PRO A 245 -6.39 10.50 5.23
C PRO A 245 -6.71 10.85 6.68
N ARG A 246 -6.49 9.96 7.65
CA ARG A 246 -6.93 10.13 9.05
C ARG A 246 -5.80 10.50 10.01
N ASN A 247 -4.65 9.87 9.88
CA ASN A 247 -3.49 10.10 10.72
C ASN A 247 -2.94 11.52 10.49
N PRO A 248 -2.19 12.09 11.46
CA PRO A 248 -1.38 13.27 11.21
C PRO A 248 -0.37 12.98 10.07
N PRO A 249 0.12 14.02 9.38
CA PRO A 249 1.15 13.84 8.36
C PRO A 249 2.36 13.10 8.93
N PRO A 250 2.95 12.15 8.19
CA PRO A 250 4.18 11.48 8.60
C PRO A 250 5.31 12.49 8.81
N THR A 251 6.20 12.20 9.75
CA THR A 251 7.38 13.02 10.06
C THR A 251 8.65 12.19 9.96
N LEU A 252 9.77 12.82 9.64
CA LEU A 252 11.08 12.16 9.64
C LEU A 252 11.54 11.88 11.08
N GLU A 253 11.86 10.63 11.41
CA GLU A 253 12.35 10.27 12.76
C GLU A 253 13.83 10.60 12.98
N ARG A 254 14.59 10.80 11.90
CA ARG A 254 16.03 11.09 11.94
C ARG A 254 16.29 12.54 12.37
N THR A 255 17.04 12.71 13.45
CA THR A 255 17.41 14.02 14.00
C THR A 255 18.68 14.63 13.38
N ASP A 256 19.43 13.85 12.60
CA ASP A 256 20.70 14.28 11.99
C ASP A 256 20.54 14.95 10.61
N CYS A 257 19.30 15.08 10.12
CA CYS A 257 18.97 15.68 8.82
C CYS A 257 17.92 16.80 8.96
N PRO A 258 18.26 17.96 9.57
CA PRO A 258 17.29 19.01 9.91
C PRO A 258 16.68 19.67 8.67
N ASP A 259 17.45 19.91 7.61
CA ASP A 259 16.92 20.50 6.37
C ASP A 259 16.02 19.51 5.64
N LEU A 260 16.30 18.21 5.76
CA LEU A 260 15.43 17.17 5.19
C LEU A 260 14.11 17.08 5.96
N ALA A 261 14.15 17.16 7.30
CA ALA A 261 12.96 17.16 8.13
C ALA A 261 12.06 18.36 7.83
N ASP A 262 12.64 19.55 7.68
CA ASP A 262 11.93 20.79 7.29
C ASP A 262 11.30 20.64 5.90
N PHE A 263 12.06 20.13 4.93
CA PHE A 263 11.55 19.87 3.58
C PHE A 263 10.38 18.87 3.60
N VAL A 264 10.50 17.76 4.33
CA VAL A 264 9.41 16.76 4.46
C VAL A 264 8.15 17.39 5.05
N ALA A 265 8.28 18.28 6.04
CA ALA A 265 7.15 18.99 6.63
C ALA A 265 6.46 19.93 5.64
N GLU A 266 7.22 20.59 4.75
CA GLU A 266 6.68 21.44 3.68
C GLU A 266 5.92 20.63 2.60
N LEU A 267 6.37 19.42 2.30
CA LEU A 267 5.77 18.54 1.29
C LEU A 267 4.52 17.81 1.81
N LEU A 268 4.53 17.36 3.07
CA LEU A 268 3.48 16.53 3.68
C LEU A 268 2.39 17.38 4.33
N VAL A 269 1.84 18.33 3.57
CA VAL A 269 0.65 19.10 3.97
C VAL A 269 -0.59 18.41 3.43
N LYS A 270 -1.51 17.99 4.33
CA LYS A 270 -2.73 17.24 3.94
C LYS A 270 -3.72 18.10 3.16
N ASP A 271 -3.82 19.37 3.52
CA ASP A 271 -4.61 20.32 2.75
C ASP A 271 -3.92 20.59 1.41
N LEU A 272 -4.55 20.13 0.33
CA LEU A 272 -4.07 20.30 -1.03
C LEU A 272 -3.81 21.78 -1.35
N GLU A 273 -4.67 22.69 -0.91
CA GLU A 273 -4.58 24.11 -1.25
C GLU A 273 -3.38 24.80 -0.62
N GLN A 274 -2.94 24.30 0.54
CA GLN A 274 -1.78 24.82 1.28
C GLN A 274 -0.47 24.14 0.87
N ARG A 275 -0.53 23.02 0.12
CA ARG A 275 0.67 22.33 -0.36
C ARG A 275 1.32 23.13 -1.49
N PRO A 276 2.65 23.35 -1.47
CA PRO A 276 3.33 24.12 -2.51
C PRO A 276 3.35 23.39 -3.85
N PHE A 277 3.55 24.15 -4.93
CA PHE A 277 3.85 23.59 -6.24
C PHE A 277 5.32 23.16 -6.34
N ALA A 278 5.62 22.16 -7.18
CA ALA A 278 6.98 21.64 -7.36
C ALA A 278 8.04 22.73 -7.66
N LYS A 279 7.64 23.80 -8.38
CA LYS A 279 8.53 24.92 -8.72
C LYS A 279 8.99 25.72 -7.49
N GLU A 280 8.18 25.77 -6.45
CA GLU A 280 8.47 26.51 -5.22
C GLU A 280 9.51 25.77 -4.38
N LEU A 281 9.48 24.43 -4.40
CA LEU A 281 10.39 23.55 -3.68
C LEU A 281 11.87 23.82 -4.01
N LEU A 282 12.19 24.19 -5.26
CA LEU A 282 13.55 24.50 -5.69
C LEU A 282 14.20 25.66 -4.90
N ARG A 283 13.41 26.47 -4.17
CA ARG A 283 13.91 27.57 -3.34
C ARG A 283 14.38 27.10 -1.96
N HIS A 284 13.97 25.90 -1.52
CA HIS A 284 14.26 25.35 -0.21
C HIS A 284 15.78 25.16 0.02
N PRO A 285 16.31 25.40 1.24
CA PRO A 285 17.73 25.22 1.56
C PRO A 285 18.31 23.85 1.17
N LEU A 286 17.53 22.78 1.38
CA LEU A 286 17.91 21.41 0.98
C LEU A 286 18.20 21.31 -0.53
N MET A 287 17.36 21.89 -1.39
CA MET A 287 17.56 21.85 -2.85
C MET A 287 18.80 22.64 -3.27
N LYS A 288 19.08 23.77 -2.60
CA LYS A 288 20.31 24.54 -2.83
C LYS A 288 21.56 23.75 -2.43
N LYS A 289 21.54 23.05 -1.29
CA LYS A 289 22.63 22.14 -0.88
C LYS A 289 22.88 21.04 -1.93
N GLY A 290 21.81 20.44 -2.46
CA GLY A 290 21.90 19.44 -3.53
C GLY A 290 22.60 19.96 -4.79
N ALA A 291 22.32 21.21 -5.17
CA ALA A 291 22.94 21.87 -6.34
C ALA A 291 24.45 22.08 -6.16
N VAL A 292 24.85 22.63 -5.01
CA VAL A 292 26.26 22.98 -4.72
C VAL A 292 27.14 21.73 -4.64
N CYS A 293 26.62 20.65 -4.07
CA CYS A 293 27.37 19.42 -3.85
C CYS A 293 27.25 18.41 -5.01
N ALA A 294 26.50 18.72 -6.08
CA ALA A 294 26.10 17.77 -7.12
C ALA A 294 27.27 16.96 -7.70
N GLN A 295 28.36 17.63 -8.11
CA GLN A 295 29.51 16.92 -8.71
C GLN A 295 30.19 15.95 -7.74
N LYS A 296 30.38 16.36 -6.48
CA LYS A 296 30.98 15.54 -5.44
C LYS A 296 30.07 14.35 -5.10
N VAL A 297 28.79 14.62 -4.88
CA VAL A 297 27.78 13.60 -4.56
C VAL A 297 27.65 12.58 -5.69
N ARG A 298 27.67 13.02 -6.95
CA ARG A 298 27.65 12.12 -8.12
C ARG A 298 28.85 11.17 -8.13
N ALA A 299 30.05 11.64 -7.83
CA ALA A 299 31.23 10.78 -7.74
C ALA A 299 31.10 9.75 -6.61
N GLU A 300 30.56 10.15 -5.45
CA GLU A 300 30.32 9.26 -4.31
C GLU A 300 29.24 8.20 -4.62
N LEU A 301 28.13 8.61 -5.23
CA LEU A 301 27.06 7.71 -5.66
C LEU A 301 27.53 6.76 -6.76
N GLN A 302 28.33 7.23 -7.72
CA GLN A 302 28.92 6.38 -8.74
C GLN A 302 29.82 5.29 -8.14
N ALA A 303 30.61 5.61 -7.12
CA ALA A 303 31.42 4.63 -6.41
C ALA A 303 30.55 3.59 -5.70
N GLU A 304 29.44 4.02 -5.07
CA GLU A 304 28.50 3.12 -4.40
C GLU A 304 27.75 2.22 -5.38
N ILE A 305 27.27 2.77 -6.50
CA ILE A 305 26.64 2.00 -7.59
C ILE A 305 27.58 0.89 -8.09
N LYS A 306 28.85 1.23 -8.36
CA LYS A 306 29.86 0.26 -8.80
C LYS A 306 30.09 -0.83 -7.73
N ARG A 307 30.10 -0.45 -6.46
CA ARG A 307 30.26 -1.39 -5.34
C ARG A 307 29.08 -2.37 -5.25
N GLN A 308 27.85 -1.86 -5.22
CA GLN A 308 26.66 -2.71 -5.12
C GLN A 308 26.48 -3.64 -6.33
N ARG A 309 26.92 -3.21 -7.52
CA ARG A 309 26.90 -4.04 -8.72
C ARG A 309 27.78 -5.30 -8.60
N VAL A 310 28.92 -5.20 -7.92
CA VAL A 310 29.83 -6.34 -7.69
C VAL A 310 29.25 -7.31 -6.65
N SER A 311 28.56 -6.79 -5.63
CA SER A 311 27.96 -7.59 -4.55
C SER A 311 26.68 -8.34 -4.96
N GLY A 312 26.16 -8.10 -6.16
CA GLY A 312 24.88 -8.63 -6.62
C GLY A 312 23.71 -7.75 -6.18
N ARG A 313 22.77 -7.50 -7.08
CA ARG A 313 21.58 -6.68 -6.79
C ARG A 313 20.58 -7.45 -5.93
N CYS A 314 19.86 -6.73 -5.08
CA CYS A 314 18.69 -7.25 -4.39
C CYS A 314 17.64 -7.69 -5.42
N HIS A 315 17.04 -8.86 -5.19
CA HIS A 315 15.93 -9.32 -6.02
C HIS A 315 14.68 -8.48 -5.70
N ARG A 316 14.04 -7.97 -6.77
CA ARG A 316 12.84 -7.14 -6.74
C ARG A 316 11.64 -8.03 -6.36
N GLN A 317 10.90 -7.69 -5.30
CA GLN A 317 9.57 -8.26 -5.10
C GLN A 317 8.56 -7.48 -5.95
N PRO A 318 7.55 -8.14 -6.56
CA PRO A 318 6.48 -7.45 -7.26
C PRO A 318 5.71 -6.56 -6.27
N GLU A 319 5.55 -5.28 -6.62
CA GLU A 319 4.85 -4.31 -5.79
C GLU A 319 3.34 -4.38 -6.01
N VAL A 320 2.61 -4.15 -4.92
CA VAL A 320 1.15 -4.05 -4.97
C VAL A 320 0.73 -2.67 -5.49
N THR A 321 -0.04 -2.65 -6.57
CA THR A 321 -0.64 -1.44 -7.12
C THR A 321 -2.15 -1.47 -6.97
N THR A 322 -2.79 -0.31 -6.92
CA THR A 322 -4.24 -0.20 -7.05
C THR A 322 -4.58 0.14 -8.50
N LYS A 323 -5.67 -0.41 -9.05
CA LYS A 323 -6.27 0.00 -10.35
C LYS A 323 -7.79 0.03 -10.21
N HIS A 324 -8.44 1.17 -10.43
CA HIS A 324 -9.90 1.35 -10.34
C HIS A 324 -10.52 0.86 -9.02
N GLY A 325 -9.90 1.18 -7.90
CA GLY A 325 -10.42 0.72 -6.61
C GLY A 325 -10.21 -0.79 -6.33
N LYS A 326 -9.33 -1.46 -7.10
CA LYS A 326 -8.98 -2.87 -6.94
C LYS A 326 -7.48 -3.04 -6.69
N LEU A 327 -7.11 -3.99 -5.84
CA LEU A 327 -5.72 -4.31 -5.54
C LEU A 327 -5.16 -5.32 -6.57
N LYS A 328 -4.00 -5.04 -7.15
CA LYS A 328 -3.28 -5.97 -8.03
C LYS A 328 -1.87 -6.22 -7.47
N THR A 329 -1.67 -7.44 -6.99
CA THR A 329 -0.45 -7.93 -6.32
C THR A 329 0.60 -8.49 -7.29
N ASP A 330 0.16 -8.96 -8.47
CA ASP A 330 1.00 -9.52 -9.52
C ASP A 330 0.39 -9.19 -10.91
N ARG A 331 1.22 -9.06 -11.95
CA ARG A 331 0.82 -8.88 -13.36
C ARG A 331 -0.22 -9.91 -13.81
N LYS A 332 -0.09 -11.17 -13.37
CA LYS A 332 -0.97 -12.30 -13.74
C LYS A 332 -2.18 -12.50 -12.82
N GLU A 333 -2.21 -11.85 -11.67
CA GLU A 333 -3.34 -11.96 -10.74
C GLU A 333 -4.49 -11.00 -11.10
N MET A 334 -5.72 -11.47 -10.94
CA MET A 334 -6.91 -10.65 -11.17
C MET A 334 -7.03 -9.54 -10.11
N PRO A 335 -7.34 -8.29 -10.50
CA PRO A 335 -7.55 -7.20 -9.55
C PRO A 335 -8.67 -7.52 -8.55
N ARG A 336 -8.38 -7.48 -7.25
CA ARG A 336 -9.35 -7.78 -6.18
C ARG A 336 -10.06 -6.53 -5.70
N LYS A 337 -11.41 -6.54 -5.68
CA LYS A 337 -12.24 -5.42 -5.19
C LYS A 337 -11.94 -5.15 -3.71
N MET A 338 -11.84 -3.87 -3.36
CA MET A 338 -11.58 -3.41 -2.00
C MET A 338 -12.86 -3.47 -1.15
N TYR A 339 -12.78 -4.07 0.04
CA TYR A 339 -13.89 -4.16 0.99
C TYR A 339 -13.55 -3.42 2.28
N VAL A 340 -14.50 -2.66 2.81
CA VAL A 340 -14.28 -1.81 3.98
C VAL A 340 -14.25 -2.64 5.26
N ASP A 341 -13.44 -2.21 6.24
CA ASP A 341 -13.39 -2.84 7.56
C ASP A 341 -14.57 -2.45 8.45
N ASP A 342 -15.25 -1.34 8.15
CA ASP A 342 -16.44 -0.85 8.86
C ASP A 342 -17.55 -0.51 7.86
N LEU A 343 -18.63 -1.28 7.88
CA LEU A 343 -19.77 -1.09 6.97
C LEU A 343 -20.56 0.19 7.27
N ALA A 344 -20.39 0.80 8.45
CA ALA A 344 -21.04 2.08 8.76
C ALA A 344 -20.50 3.25 7.91
N VAL A 345 -19.41 3.04 7.17
CA VAL A 345 -18.80 4.03 6.27
C VAL A 345 -19.33 3.91 4.84
N LEU A 346 -20.16 2.91 4.53
CA LEU A 346 -20.71 2.73 3.19
C LEU A 346 -21.63 3.89 2.79
N ASP A 347 -21.44 4.42 1.58
CA ASP A 347 -22.30 5.48 1.01
C ASP A 347 -23.73 4.98 0.75
N ILE A 348 -23.87 3.70 0.38
CA ILE A 348 -25.14 3.03 0.10
C ILE A 348 -25.33 1.88 1.08
N LEU A 349 -26.12 2.13 2.12
CA LEU A 349 -26.51 1.15 3.13
C LEU A 349 -27.80 0.43 2.70
N THR A 350 -27.66 -0.64 1.93
CA THR A 350 -28.75 -1.58 1.59
C THR A 350 -28.42 -2.97 2.11
N GLU A 351 -29.43 -3.82 2.25
CA GLU A 351 -29.22 -5.22 2.63
C GLU A 351 -28.30 -5.94 1.63
N ASP A 352 -28.56 -5.75 0.33
CA ASP A 352 -27.74 -6.32 -0.73
C ASP A 352 -26.27 -5.87 -0.64
N SER A 353 -26.01 -4.59 -0.39
CA SER A 353 -24.63 -4.09 -0.29
C SER A 353 -23.89 -4.63 0.93
N ILE A 354 -24.58 -4.74 2.08
CA ILE A 354 -24.02 -5.34 3.30
C ILE A 354 -23.72 -6.82 3.09
N VAL A 355 -24.66 -7.58 2.51
CA VAL A 355 -24.49 -9.02 2.27
C VAL A 355 -23.36 -9.28 1.27
N GLU A 356 -23.29 -8.52 0.17
CA GLU A 356 -22.18 -8.62 -0.80
C GLU A 356 -20.83 -8.39 -0.12
N GLN A 357 -20.70 -7.34 0.69
CA GLN A 357 -19.46 -7.02 1.41
C GLN A 357 -19.06 -8.13 2.39
N LEU A 358 -20.02 -8.65 3.17
CA LEU A 358 -19.76 -9.72 4.14
C LEU A 358 -19.36 -11.02 3.43
N GLN A 359 -20.06 -11.40 2.36
CA GLN A 359 -19.74 -12.60 1.58
C GLN A 359 -18.33 -12.52 1.01
N GLN A 360 -17.97 -11.39 0.41
CA GLN A 360 -16.68 -11.23 -0.24
C GLN A 360 -15.52 -11.18 0.76
N ARG A 361 -15.69 -10.50 1.90
CA ARG A 361 -14.72 -10.56 3.00
C ARG A 361 -14.55 -11.98 3.52
N TYR A 362 -15.65 -12.73 3.66
CA TYR A 362 -15.62 -14.13 4.05
C TYR A 362 -14.83 -15.00 3.06
N GLU A 363 -15.03 -14.84 1.75
CA GLU A 363 -14.26 -15.52 0.69
C GLU A 363 -12.75 -15.20 0.76
N MET A 364 -12.38 -14.04 1.31
CA MET A 364 -10.99 -13.63 1.57
C MET A 364 -10.45 -14.09 2.94
N ASN A 365 -11.14 -14.98 3.65
CA ASN A 365 -10.83 -15.39 5.03
C ASN A 365 -10.86 -14.24 6.06
N GLN A 366 -11.55 -13.14 5.78
CA GLN A 366 -11.75 -12.02 6.69
C GLN A 366 -13.12 -12.15 7.36
N ILE A 367 -13.15 -12.88 8.48
CA ILE A 367 -14.42 -13.25 9.12
C ILE A 367 -15.00 -12.17 10.05
N TYR A 368 -14.21 -11.15 10.38
CA TYR A 368 -14.61 -10.05 11.25
C TYR A 368 -14.78 -8.76 10.44
N THR A 369 -15.87 -8.06 10.71
CA THR A 369 -16.22 -6.79 10.08
C THR A 369 -16.89 -5.88 11.10
N TYR A 370 -16.54 -4.61 11.15
CA TYR A 370 -17.23 -3.64 12.00
C TYR A 370 -18.52 -3.12 11.36
N ILE A 371 -19.47 -2.74 12.19
CA ILE A 371 -20.63 -1.90 11.85
C ILE A 371 -20.81 -0.90 12.98
N GLY A 372 -20.20 0.29 12.88
CA GLY A 372 -20.17 1.21 14.01
C GLY A 372 -19.60 0.50 15.24
N ASP A 373 -20.16 0.60 16.44
CA ASP A 373 -19.59 -0.08 17.63
C ASP A 373 -19.79 -1.61 17.67
N ILE A 374 -20.42 -2.20 16.65
CA ILE A 374 -20.69 -3.64 16.57
C ILE A 374 -19.56 -4.34 15.81
N LEU A 375 -19.13 -5.50 16.30
CA LEU A 375 -18.28 -6.43 15.54
C LEU A 375 -19.13 -7.59 15.04
N VAL A 376 -19.28 -7.70 13.73
CA VAL A 376 -19.90 -8.84 13.05
C VAL A 376 -18.86 -9.93 12.84
N ALA A 377 -19.24 -11.16 13.15
CA ALA A 377 -18.43 -12.35 12.97
C ALA A 377 -19.17 -13.36 12.08
N VAL A 378 -18.58 -13.72 10.94
CA VAL A 378 -19.10 -14.76 10.04
C VAL A 378 -18.34 -16.06 10.28
N ASN A 379 -18.96 -17.03 10.96
CA ASN A 379 -18.25 -18.24 11.41
C ASN A 379 -17.76 -19.10 10.22
N PRO A 380 -16.43 -19.33 10.07
CA PRO A 380 -15.89 -20.13 8.98
C PRO A 380 -15.93 -21.65 9.20
N PHE A 381 -16.41 -22.12 10.37
CA PHE A 381 -16.39 -23.53 10.79
C PHE A 381 -15.00 -24.21 10.71
N THR A 382 -13.95 -23.41 10.62
CA THR A 382 -12.56 -23.84 10.46
C THR A 382 -11.65 -22.93 11.27
N ASN A 383 -10.45 -23.41 11.61
CA ASN A 383 -9.46 -22.60 12.32
C ASN A 383 -8.58 -21.86 11.31
N LEU A 384 -8.63 -20.53 11.32
CA LEU A 384 -7.85 -19.66 10.44
C LEU A 384 -6.46 -19.30 11.01
N GLY A 385 -6.11 -19.76 12.22
CA GLY A 385 -4.80 -19.50 12.83
C GLY A 385 -4.58 -18.06 13.33
N MET A 386 -5.65 -17.24 13.42
CA MET A 386 -5.56 -15.81 13.73
C MET A 386 -5.60 -15.45 15.22
N TYR A 387 -5.65 -16.43 16.11
CA TYR A 387 -5.70 -16.22 17.57
C TYR A 387 -4.38 -16.56 18.24
N THR A 388 -3.33 -15.81 17.92
CA THR A 388 -1.97 -16.05 18.42
C THR A 388 -1.56 -15.08 19.53
N PRO A 389 -0.56 -15.41 20.37
CA PRO A 389 0.00 -14.47 21.34
C PRO A 389 0.57 -13.19 20.70
N MET A 390 1.02 -13.26 19.46
CA MET A 390 1.48 -12.10 18.69
C MET A 390 0.32 -11.16 18.37
N GLU A 391 -0.83 -11.71 17.95
CA GLU A 391 -2.06 -10.94 17.75
C GLU A 391 -2.57 -10.34 19.07
N GLN A 392 -2.56 -11.09 20.18
CA GLN A 392 -2.95 -10.55 21.49
C GLN A 392 -2.18 -9.28 21.86
N LYS A 393 -0.86 -9.27 21.61
CA LYS A 393 -0.01 -8.08 21.79
C LYS A 393 -0.31 -6.98 20.79
N ARG A 394 -0.54 -7.33 19.51
CA ARG A 394 -0.86 -6.38 18.44
C ARG A 394 -2.04 -5.48 18.80
N TYR A 395 -3.07 -6.04 19.43
CA TYR A 395 -4.28 -5.30 19.81
C TYR A 395 -4.19 -4.60 21.17
N CYS A 396 -3.09 -4.70 21.92
CA CYS A 396 -2.99 -4.08 23.24
C CYS A 396 -2.80 -2.57 23.19
N SER A 397 -3.66 -1.84 23.92
CA SER A 397 -3.57 -0.37 24.05
C SER A 397 -3.54 0.33 22.70
N GLN A 398 -4.25 -0.22 21.73
CA GLN A 398 -4.33 0.32 20.38
C GLN A 398 -5.67 1.03 20.18
N SER A 399 -5.68 2.02 19.30
CA SER A 399 -6.95 2.57 18.81
C SER A 399 -7.63 1.57 17.88
N ARG A 400 -8.95 1.64 17.78
CA ARG A 400 -9.72 0.74 16.92
C ARG A 400 -9.31 0.82 15.43
N SER A 401 -8.90 2.00 14.96
CA SER A 401 -8.39 2.21 13.59
C SER A 401 -6.95 1.70 13.39
N ALA A 402 -6.27 1.31 14.46
CA ALA A 402 -4.88 0.87 14.40
C ALA A 402 -4.72 -0.60 14.04
N ASN A 403 -5.79 -1.41 13.90
CA ASN A 403 -5.73 -2.81 13.46
C ASN A 403 -7.04 -3.26 12.76
N PRO A 404 -7.05 -4.37 11.98
CA PRO A 404 -8.27 -4.91 11.37
C PRO A 404 -9.36 -5.24 12.41
N PRO A 405 -10.61 -5.40 11.98
CA PRO A 405 -11.68 -5.87 12.84
C PRO A 405 -11.31 -7.19 13.48
N HIS A 406 -11.34 -7.22 14.81
CA HIS A 406 -10.98 -8.42 15.56
C HIS A 406 -11.60 -8.41 16.95
N ILE A 407 -11.90 -9.60 17.47
CA ILE A 407 -12.49 -9.76 18.80
C ILE A 407 -11.58 -9.24 19.93
N PHE A 408 -10.26 -9.29 19.73
CA PHE A 408 -9.29 -8.73 20.68
C PHE A 408 -9.34 -7.21 20.74
N ALA A 409 -9.71 -6.54 19.63
CA ALA A 409 -9.90 -5.09 19.64
C ALA A 409 -11.11 -4.69 20.50
N VAL A 410 -12.19 -5.48 20.45
CA VAL A 410 -13.39 -5.26 21.30
C VAL A 410 -13.03 -5.43 22.78
N ALA A 411 -12.24 -6.45 23.11
CA ALA A 411 -11.75 -6.67 24.47
C ALA A 411 -10.86 -5.52 24.97
N ASP A 412 -9.92 -5.05 24.13
CA ASP A 412 -9.01 -3.96 24.47
C ASP A 412 -9.75 -2.63 24.62
N ALA A 413 -10.71 -2.32 23.72
CA ALA A 413 -11.55 -1.14 23.83
C ALA A 413 -12.36 -1.11 25.13
N ALA A 414 -12.98 -2.23 25.51
CA ALA A 414 -13.71 -2.35 26.77
C ALA A 414 -12.77 -2.21 27.98
N TYR A 415 -11.59 -2.83 27.95
CA TYR A 415 -10.61 -2.72 29.02
C TYR A 415 -10.09 -1.28 29.17
N GLN A 416 -9.77 -0.61 28.07
CA GLN A 416 -9.37 0.80 28.07
C GLN A 416 -10.49 1.69 28.63
N ALA A 417 -11.74 1.51 28.18
CA ALA A 417 -12.88 2.27 28.68
C ALA A 417 -13.07 2.07 30.19
N LEU A 418 -12.97 0.83 30.70
CA LEU A 418 -12.99 0.53 32.14
C LEU A 418 -11.89 1.29 32.89
N MET A 419 -10.68 1.32 32.36
CA MET A 419 -9.52 1.95 32.99
C MET A 419 -9.58 3.49 32.96
N HIS A 420 -10.04 4.08 31.86
CA HIS A 420 -10.12 5.52 31.68
C HIS A 420 -11.35 6.13 32.36
N GLN A 421 -12.53 5.54 32.12
CA GLN A 421 -13.79 6.07 32.61
C GLN A 421 -14.09 5.66 34.04
N ARG A 422 -13.44 4.60 34.55
CA ARG A 422 -13.67 4.03 35.90
C ARG A 422 -15.11 3.54 36.11
N ILE A 423 -15.78 3.15 35.04
CA ILE A 423 -17.15 2.62 35.03
C ILE A 423 -17.13 1.19 34.50
N SER A 424 -17.94 0.31 35.08
CA SER A 424 -18.12 -1.07 34.62
C SER A 424 -18.55 -1.11 33.16
N GLN A 425 -17.90 -1.96 32.37
CA GLN A 425 -18.19 -2.14 30.95
C GLN A 425 -18.98 -3.43 30.73
N SER A 426 -19.78 -3.47 29.66
CA SER A 426 -20.60 -4.64 29.31
C SER A 426 -20.40 -4.97 27.84
N ILE A 427 -20.20 -6.26 27.55
CA ILE A 427 -20.06 -6.78 26.18
C ILE A 427 -21.16 -7.81 25.98
N VAL A 428 -21.96 -7.62 24.95
CA VAL A 428 -23.06 -8.53 24.60
C VAL A 428 -22.66 -9.33 23.38
N ILE A 429 -22.79 -10.65 23.47
CA ILE A 429 -22.52 -11.57 22.35
C ILE A 429 -23.86 -12.21 21.96
N SER A 430 -24.35 -11.88 20.78
CA SER A 430 -25.61 -12.38 20.21
C SER A 430 -25.39 -13.05 18.86
N GLY A 431 -26.30 -13.95 18.48
CA GLY A 431 -26.26 -14.65 17.20
C GLY A 431 -27.04 -15.95 17.22
N GLU A 432 -27.25 -16.55 16.05
CA GLU A 432 -27.99 -17.80 15.88
C GLU A 432 -27.22 -19.02 16.44
N SER A 433 -27.90 -20.16 16.53
CA SER A 433 -27.22 -21.42 16.89
C SER A 433 -26.16 -21.75 15.84
N GLY A 434 -24.96 -22.15 16.28
CA GLY A 434 -23.84 -22.41 15.38
C GLY A 434 -23.02 -21.18 14.97
N ALA A 435 -23.43 -19.96 15.32
CA ALA A 435 -22.70 -18.72 14.96
C ALA A 435 -21.35 -18.52 15.69
N GLY A 436 -20.93 -19.43 16.56
CA GLY A 436 -19.64 -19.31 17.27
C GLY A 436 -19.64 -18.41 18.52
N LYS A 437 -20.82 -18.15 19.12
CA LYS A 437 -20.96 -17.32 20.33
C LYS A 437 -20.06 -17.76 21.48
N THR A 438 -20.06 -19.06 21.79
CA THR A 438 -19.27 -19.62 22.90
C THR A 438 -17.77 -19.45 22.67
N GLU A 439 -17.30 -19.71 21.45
CA GLU A 439 -15.89 -19.53 21.10
C GLU A 439 -15.49 -18.06 21.14
N SER A 440 -16.34 -17.17 20.64
CA SER A 440 -16.14 -15.73 20.72
C SER A 440 -16.02 -15.26 22.18
N GLY A 441 -16.89 -15.74 23.07
CA GLY A 441 -16.80 -15.46 24.51
C GLY A 441 -15.49 -15.93 25.13
N ASN A 442 -15.01 -17.12 24.75
CA ASN A 442 -13.73 -17.66 25.22
C ASN A 442 -12.55 -16.78 24.79
N LEU A 443 -12.53 -16.34 23.53
CA LEU A 443 -11.48 -15.48 22.98
C LEU A 443 -11.46 -14.10 23.64
N LEU A 444 -12.64 -13.51 23.85
CA LEU A 444 -12.80 -12.25 24.59
C LEU A 444 -12.24 -12.36 26.00
N LEU A 445 -12.59 -13.42 26.71
CA LEU A 445 -12.14 -13.65 28.08
C LEU A 445 -10.62 -13.87 28.16
N LYS A 446 -10.05 -14.67 27.25
CA LYS A 446 -8.59 -14.84 27.14
C LYS A 446 -7.88 -13.50 26.98
N GLN A 447 -8.40 -12.62 26.12
CA GLN A 447 -7.80 -11.31 25.92
C GLN A 447 -7.96 -10.38 27.13
N LEU A 448 -9.12 -10.34 27.78
CA LEU A 448 -9.34 -9.52 28.99
C LEU A 448 -8.43 -9.96 30.14
N VAL A 449 -8.23 -11.27 30.31
CA VAL A 449 -7.31 -11.81 31.33
C VAL A 449 -5.85 -11.47 31.00
N PHE A 450 -5.47 -11.56 29.73
CA PHE A 450 -4.16 -11.15 29.25
C PHE A 450 -3.87 -9.65 29.53
N LEU A 451 -4.82 -8.77 29.17
CA LEU A 451 -4.73 -7.33 29.39
C LEU A 451 -4.65 -6.96 30.87
N GLY A 452 -5.45 -7.64 31.70
CA GLY A 452 -5.47 -7.44 33.14
C GLY A 452 -4.31 -8.12 33.89
N LYS A 453 -3.26 -8.60 33.20
CA LYS A 453 -2.00 -9.09 33.80
C LYS A 453 -2.23 -9.93 35.06
N ALA A 454 -3.06 -10.98 34.96
CA ALA A 454 -3.41 -11.81 36.10
C ALA A 454 -2.13 -12.32 36.79
N PRO A 455 -1.97 -12.11 38.12
CA PRO A 455 -0.71 -12.41 38.81
C PRO A 455 -0.42 -13.90 38.94
N ASN A 456 -1.40 -14.77 38.61
CA ASN A 456 -1.31 -16.21 38.81
C ASN A 456 -1.88 -16.93 37.58
N ARG A 457 -1.03 -17.70 36.87
CA ARG A 457 -1.43 -18.49 35.67
C ARG A 457 -2.57 -19.47 35.97
N ASP A 458 -2.70 -19.90 37.22
CA ASP A 458 -3.77 -20.77 37.69
C ASP A 458 -5.16 -20.13 37.62
N LEU A 459 -5.30 -18.82 37.82
CA LEU A 459 -6.59 -18.16 37.81
C LEU A 459 -7.18 -18.10 36.39
N GLU A 460 -6.33 -17.80 35.40
CA GLU A 460 -6.68 -17.83 33.98
C GLU A 460 -7.14 -19.24 33.56
N ALA A 461 -6.33 -20.26 33.87
CA ALA A 461 -6.64 -21.65 33.54
C ALA A 461 -7.95 -22.11 34.19
N ARG A 462 -8.19 -21.76 35.46
CA ARG A 462 -9.44 -22.08 36.16
C ARG A 462 -10.64 -21.41 35.53
N ILE A 463 -10.55 -20.12 35.19
CA ILE A 463 -11.65 -19.38 34.55
C ILE A 463 -12.01 -20.01 33.19
N LEU A 464 -11.01 -20.43 32.40
CA LEU A 464 -11.25 -21.06 31.09
C LEU A 464 -11.80 -22.50 31.22
N GLN A 465 -11.40 -23.25 32.24
CA GLN A 465 -11.85 -24.63 32.48
C GLN A 465 -13.32 -24.76 32.92
N VAL A 466 -13.96 -23.66 33.32
CA VAL A 466 -15.39 -23.67 33.67
C VAL A 466 -16.28 -23.95 32.45
N ASN A 467 -15.84 -23.59 31.24
CA ASN A 467 -16.64 -23.77 30.04
C ASN A 467 -16.92 -25.23 29.67
N PRO A 468 -15.92 -26.14 29.59
CA PRO A 468 -16.17 -27.56 29.35
C PRO A 468 -17.16 -28.18 30.34
N ILE A 469 -17.10 -27.77 31.61
CA ILE A 469 -18.03 -28.25 32.65
C ILE A 469 -19.45 -27.78 32.31
N MET A 470 -19.64 -26.49 32.03
CA MET A 470 -20.97 -25.98 31.64
C MET A 470 -21.51 -26.63 30.37
N GLU A 471 -20.66 -26.86 29.39
CA GLU A 471 -21.06 -27.49 28.12
C GLU A 471 -21.55 -28.92 28.37
N ALA A 472 -20.89 -29.67 29.25
CA ALA A 472 -21.31 -31.02 29.62
C ALA A 472 -22.71 -31.08 30.27
N PHE A 473 -23.13 -30.03 30.97
CA PHE A 473 -24.42 -29.99 31.67
C PHE A 473 -25.54 -29.24 30.93
N GLY A 474 -25.21 -28.28 30.07
CA GLY A 474 -26.20 -27.36 29.49
C GLY A 474 -26.27 -27.37 27.96
N ASN A 475 -25.41 -28.12 27.27
CA ASN A 475 -25.53 -28.26 25.83
C ASN A 475 -26.43 -29.44 25.47
N ALA A 476 -27.27 -29.26 24.45
CA ALA A 476 -28.11 -30.30 23.90
C ALA A 476 -27.96 -30.33 22.37
N GLN A 477 -28.08 -31.53 21.80
CA GLN A 477 -28.13 -31.69 20.36
C GLN A 477 -29.45 -31.14 19.80
N THR A 478 -29.35 -30.41 18.71
CA THR A 478 -30.47 -29.96 17.87
C THR A 478 -30.32 -30.53 16.47
N GLY A 479 -31.34 -30.41 15.62
CA GLY A 479 -31.26 -30.84 14.22
C GLY A 479 -30.19 -30.10 13.39
N ILE A 480 -29.71 -28.95 13.85
CA ILE A 480 -28.77 -28.06 13.12
C ILE A 480 -27.39 -28.00 13.81
N ASN A 481 -27.33 -28.20 15.12
CA ASN A 481 -26.11 -28.08 15.92
C ASN A 481 -26.08 -29.17 17.00
N SER A 482 -25.06 -30.05 16.94
CA SER A 482 -24.86 -31.16 17.89
C SER A 482 -24.42 -30.72 19.28
N ASN A 483 -23.96 -29.47 19.43
CA ASN A 483 -23.46 -28.92 20.69
C ASN A 483 -24.10 -27.55 20.97
N SER A 484 -25.43 -27.47 20.98
CA SER A 484 -26.18 -26.22 21.14
C SER A 484 -26.37 -25.87 22.62
N SER A 485 -25.84 -24.74 23.07
CA SER A 485 -26.08 -24.24 24.42
C SER A 485 -27.55 -23.82 24.61
N ARG A 486 -28.22 -24.39 25.63
CA ARG A 486 -29.63 -24.10 25.97
C ARG A 486 -29.76 -23.17 27.18
N PHE A 487 -28.76 -22.33 27.39
CA PHE A 487 -28.68 -21.43 28.52
C PHE A 487 -27.94 -20.14 28.15
N GLY A 488 -28.36 -19.04 28.77
CA GLY A 488 -27.63 -17.78 28.78
C GLY A 488 -26.49 -17.83 29.79
N LYS A 489 -25.33 -17.29 29.40
CA LYS A 489 -24.15 -17.14 30.26
C LYS A 489 -23.95 -15.67 30.57
N PHE A 490 -23.91 -15.33 31.86
CA PHE A 490 -23.51 -14.00 32.32
C PHE A 490 -22.24 -14.12 33.15
N LEU A 491 -21.14 -13.59 32.61
CA LEU A 491 -19.83 -13.64 33.23
C LEU A 491 -19.44 -12.24 33.71
N GLU A 492 -19.25 -12.11 35.02
CA GLU A 492 -18.73 -10.92 35.67
C GLU A 492 -17.24 -11.12 35.95
N LEU A 493 -16.38 -10.30 35.33
CA LEU A 493 -14.95 -10.30 35.60
C LEU A 493 -14.62 -9.15 36.56
N SER A 494 -14.08 -9.48 37.72
CA SER A 494 -13.68 -8.49 38.72
C SER A 494 -12.24 -8.05 38.51
N MET A 495 -12.01 -6.74 38.51
CA MET A 495 -10.68 -6.15 38.35
C MET A 495 -10.39 -5.11 39.44
N THR A 496 -9.12 -4.98 39.81
CA THR A 496 -8.63 -3.92 40.70
C THR A 496 -8.68 -2.55 40.01
N ARG A 497 -8.54 -1.46 40.80
CA ARG A 497 -8.32 -0.11 40.25
C ARG A 497 -7.09 -0.01 39.34
N GLY A 498 -6.11 -0.89 39.50
CA GLY A 498 -4.92 -0.97 38.64
C GLY A 498 -5.13 -1.81 37.38
N GLY A 499 -6.35 -2.29 37.11
CA GLY A 499 -6.69 -3.12 35.94
C GLY A 499 -6.38 -4.60 36.11
N ARG A 500 -5.84 -5.02 37.27
CA ARG A 500 -5.52 -6.44 37.50
C ARG A 500 -6.76 -7.29 37.74
N VAL A 501 -6.89 -8.43 37.07
CA VAL A 501 -7.97 -9.40 37.32
C VAL A 501 -7.84 -10.01 38.71
N THR A 502 -8.92 -9.98 39.50
CA THR A 502 -8.98 -10.56 40.85
C THR A 502 -9.83 -11.83 40.93
N GLY A 503 -10.77 -12.00 40.01
CA GLY A 503 -11.65 -13.17 39.97
C GLY A 503 -12.76 -13.02 38.94
N ALA A 504 -13.55 -14.08 38.77
CA ALA A 504 -14.71 -14.08 37.90
C ALA A 504 -15.89 -14.77 38.60
N ARG A 505 -17.10 -14.28 38.34
CA ARG A 505 -18.36 -14.91 38.74
C ARG A 505 -19.16 -15.21 37.49
N LEU A 506 -19.67 -16.43 37.40
CA LEU A 506 -20.47 -16.86 36.28
C LEU A 506 -21.87 -17.21 36.79
N SER A 507 -22.87 -16.65 36.14
CA SER A 507 -24.28 -16.95 36.37
C SER A 507 -24.85 -17.58 35.10
N VAL A 508 -25.62 -18.64 35.29
CA VAL A 508 -26.27 -19.37 34.20
C VAL A 508 -27.77 -19.13 34.31
N TYR A 509 -28.37 -18.71 33.20
CA TYR A 509 -29.81 -18.54 33.08
C TYR A 509 -30.31 -19.60 32.11
N LEU A 510 -31.04 -20.59 32.61
CA LEU A 510 -31.68 -21.59 31.75
C LEU A 510 -32.68 -20.87 30.85
N LEU A 511 -32.57 -21.11 29.54
CA LEU A 511 -33.51 -20.54 28.56
C LEU A 511 -34.75 -21.43 28.44
N GLU A 512 -34.67 -22.67 28.94
CA GLU A 512 -35.70 -23.70 28.99
C GLU A 512 -35.63 -24.49 30.29
#